data_AF-A0A1Q3V0S3-F1
#
_entry.id   AF-A0A1Q3V0S3-F1
#
_cell.length_a   1.000
_cell.length_b   1.000
_cell.length_c   1.000
_cell.angle_alpha   90.00
_cell.angle_beta   90.00
_cell.angle_gamma   90.00
#
_symmetry.space_group_name_H-M   'P 1'
#
loop_
_entity.id
_entity.type
_entity.pdbx_description
1 polymer ?
#
loop_
_entity_poly.entity_id
_entity_poly.type
_entity_poly.pdbx_seq_one_letter_code
_entity_poly.pdbx_strand_id
1 'polypeptide(L)'
;MQPEHRSRELGLAVAALVCGTLAACQSAPPPAPAGTPAFVAPMSPASGQQGAAPSAAAPSAAAPQGNASGSAMRPPARSATPGPMTGTYNGLITLASGSDGSCGSQDLITLQLRNGTFDYVLNQPQVPYQPQRAFHVTINPDGTFRTDQGGAFMRGVVRGGHMHGDIVGDACGYAFDADLAGTW
;
A
#
# COMPACT_ATOMS: atom_id res chain seq x y z
N MET A 1 -40.93 -23.31 -21.13
CA MET A 1 -40.17 -22.06 -21.37
C MET A 1 -38.71 -22.36 -21.08
N GLN A 2 -37.91 -22.62 -22.12
CA GLN A 2 -36.47 -22.87 -22.03
C GLN A 2 -35.72 -21.59 -22.43
N PRO A 3 -34.61 -21.25 -21.77
CA PRO A 3 -33.62 -20.35 -22.35
C PRO A 3 -32.45 -21.17 -22.91
N GLU A 4 -32.30 -21.10 -24.23
CA GLU A 4 -31.07 -21.46 -24.94
C GLU A 4 -29.96 -20.44 -24.63
N HIS A 5 -28.86 -20.89 -24.02
CA HIS A 5 -27.61 -20.11 -23.98
C HIS A 5 -26.59 -20.73 -24.94
N ARG A 6 -26.42 -20.01 -26.06
CA ARG A 6 -25.49 -20.26 -27.14
C ARG A 6 -24.05 -20.16 -26.64
N SER A 7 -23.32 -21.27 -26.73
CA SER A 7 -21.85 -21.32 -26.73
C SER A 7 -21.29 -20.43 -27.83
N ARG A 8 -20.35 -19.55 -27.48
CA ARG A 8 -19.42 -18.93 -28.44
C ARG A 8 -18.00 -19.26 -28.00
N GLU A 9 -17.48 -20.31 -28.61
CA GLU A 9 -16.05 -20.53 -28.76
C GLU A 9 -15.48 -19.43 -29.66
N LEU A 10 -14.50 -18.68 -29.17
CA LEU A 10 -13.63 -17.85 -29.99
C LEU A 10 -12.22 -18.40 -29.83
N GLY A 11 -11.81 -19.11 -30.89
CA GLY A 11 -10.52 -19.76 -31.00
C GLY A 11 -9.36 -18.78 -30.94
N LEU A 12 -8.36 -19.19 -30.18
CA LEU A 12 -7.00 -18.65 -30.13
C LEU A 12 -6.36 -18.80 -31.52
N ALA A 13 -6.13 -17.68 -32.22
CA ALA A 13 -5.25 -17.64 -33.37
C ALA A 13 -3.83 -17.35 -32.90
N VAL A 14 -2.96 -18.36 -33.01
CA VAL A 14 -1.51 -18.27 -32.84
C VAL A 14 -0.95 -17.48 -34.01
N ALA A 15 -0.42 -16.28 -33.75
CA ALA A 15 0.40 -15.54 -34.70
C ALA A 15 1.81 -15.42 -34.12
N ALA A 16 2.66 -16.38 -34.47
CA ALA A 16 4.09 -16.23 -34.40
C ALA A 16 4.52 -15.27 -35.53
N LEU A 17 5.07 -14.10 -35.18
CA LEU A 17 5.79 -13.26 -36.13
C LEU A 17 7.20 -13.01 -35.63
N VAL A 18 8.12 -13.79 -36.18
CA VAL A 18 9.55 -13.51 -36.20
C VAL A 18 9.80 -12.52 -37.34
N CYS A 19 10.28 -11.32 -37.03
CA CYS A 19 10.98 -10.47 -37.98
C CYS A 19 12.14 -9.78 -37.28
N GLY A 20 13.35 -10.07 -37.75
CA GLY A 20 14.60 -9.53 -37.23
C GLY A 20 15.09 -8.28 -37.97
N THR A 21 16.26 -7.83 -37.49
CA THR A 21 17.26 -6.97 -38.14
C THR A 21 16.89 -5.52 -38.51
N LEU A 22 17.47 -4.60 -37.70
CA LEU A 22 18.20 -3.40 -38.12
C LEU A 22 17.49 -2.44 -39.08
N ALA A 23 16.64 -1.58 -38.54
CA ALA A 23 16.52 -0.20 -39.00
C ALA A 23 15.97 0.67 -37.87
N ALA A 24 16.62 1.80 -37.63
CA ALA A 24 16.26 2.78 -36.63
C ALA A 24 14.85 3.34 -36.87
N CYS A 25 13.84 2.77 -36.21
CA CYS A 25 12.61 3.49 -35.92
C CYS A 25 12.90 4.43 -34.75
N GLN A 26 13.54 5.56 -35.06
CA GLN A 26 13.47 6.74 -34.19
C GLN A 26 12.02 7.21 -34.23
N SER A 27 11.23 6.72 -33.28
CA SER A 27 9.92 7.27 -32.98
C SER A 27 10.09 8.75 -32.68
N ALA A 28 9.57 9.61 -33.58
CA ALA A 28 9.59 11.04 -33.36
C ALA A 28 8.95 11.35 -31.99
N PRO A 29 9.56 12.23 -31.16
CA PRO A 29 8.98 12.59 -29.89
C PRO A 29 7.60 13.23 -30.12
N PRO A 30 6.59 12.90 -29.30
CA PRO A 30 5.28 13.50 -29.42
C PRO A 30 5.36 15.03 -29.24
N PRO A 31 4.52 15.81 -29.94
CA PRO A 31 4.49 17.26 -29.76
C PRO A 31 4.13 17.60 -28.31
N ALA A 32 4.84 18.59 -27.75
CA ALA A 32 4.56 19.12 -26.42
C ALA A 32 3.11 19.62 -26.32
N PRO A 33 2.37 19.32 -25.24
CA PRO A 33 1.02 19.83 -25.06
C PRO A 33 1.05 21.36 -24.93
N ALA A 34 0.17 22.02 -25.67
CA ALA A 34 -0.05 23.46 -25.61
C ALA A 34 -0.46 23.88 -24.20
N GLY A 35 0.20 24.94 -23.69
CA GLY A 35 0.01 25.45 -22.34
C GLY A 35 -1.45 25.78 -22.04
N THR A 36 -1.93 25.24 -20.92
CA THR A 36 -3.22 25.60 -20.32
C THR A 36 -3.09 26.91 -19.53
N PRO A 37 -4.10 27.79 -19.59
CA PRO A 37 -4.09 29.05 -18.84
C PRO A 37 -4.21 28.80 -17.33
N ALA A 38 -3.52 29.64 -16.56
CA ALA A 38 -3.56 29.66 -15.11
C ALA A 38 -4.98 29.89 -14.60
N PHE A 39 -5.55 28.89 -13.92
CA PHE A 39 -6.80 29.02 -13.20
C PHE A 39 -6.50 29.57 -11.79
N VAL A 40 -6.97 30.78 -11.52
CA VAL A 40 -6.93 31.40 -10.20
C VAL A 40 -7.97 30.70 -9.32
N ALA A 41 -7.52 30.00 -8.28
CA ALA A 41 -8.41 29.38 -7.31
C ALA A 41 -9.08 30.45 -6.41
N PRO A 42 -10.38 30.32 -6.09
CA PRO A 42 -11.04 31.17 -5.11
C PRO A 42 -10.52 30.87 -3.70
N MET A 43 -10.21 31.95 -2.97
CA MET A 43 -9.90 31.94 -1.54
C MET A 43 -11.13 31.47 -0.76
N SER A 44 -11.05 30.31 -0.11
CA SER A 44 -12.06 29.89 0.87
C SER A 44 -11.83 30.59 2.21
N PRO A 45 -12.90 31.02 2.91
CA PRO A 45 -12.79 31.82 4.12
C PRO A 45 -12.34 30.98 5.32
N ALA A 46 -11.39 31.55 6.08
CA ALA A 46 -11.12 31.17 7.45
C ALA A 46 -12.33 31.53 8.32
N SER A 47 -12.94 30.56 8.99
CA SER A 47 -13.96 30.79 10.02
C SER A 47 -14.09 29.56 10.92
N GLY A 48 -13.80 29.71 12.21
CA GLY A 48 -14.30 28.79 13.23
C GLY A 48 -13.35 28.38 14.35
N GLN A 49 -12.81 29.34 15.12
CA GLN A 49 -12.50 29.10 16.53
C GLN A 49 -13.80 29.00 17.32
N GLN A 50 -14.08 27.84 17.94
CA GLN A 50 -14.85 27.64 19.18
C GLN A 50 -14.33 26.31 19.75
N GLY A 51 -13.99 26.09 21.02
CA GLY A 51 -14.23 26.77 22.28
C GLY A 51 -13.97 25.70 23.35
N ALA A 52 -13.47 26.11 24.51
CA ALA A 52 -12.81 25.30 25.53
C ALA A 52 -13.62 24.14 26.15
N ALA A 53 -12.89 23.13 26.65
CA ALA A 53 -13.09 22.61 28.02
C ALA A 53 -11.78 21.99 28.57
N PRO A 54 -11.28 22.43 29.73
CA PRO A 54 -10.24 21.74 30.48
C PRO A 54 -10.83 20.79 31.55
N SER A 55 -9.96 19.90 32.05
CA SER A 55 -10.05 19.23 33.35
C SER A 55 -11.01 18.05 33.52
N ALA A 56 -10.43 16.85 33.62
CA ALA A 56 -10.66 15.99 34.78
C ALA A 56 -9.43 15.08 35.00
N ALA A 57 -8.61 15.46 35.97
CA ALA A 57 -7.66 14.56 36.61
C ALA A 57 -8.44 13.45 37.33
N ALA A 58 -8.05 12.20 37.12
CA ALA A 58 -8.52 11.07 37.91
C ALA A 58 -7.35 10.53 38.77
N PRO A 59 -7.62 10.14 40.02
CA PRO A 59 -6.61 9.94 41.06
C PRO A 59 -5.75 8.70 40.88
N SER A 60 -4.47 8.83 41.23
CA SER A 60 -3.55 7.74 41.54
C SER A 60 -4.12 6.87 42.66
N ALA A 61 -4.62 5.69 42.32
CA ALA A 61 -4.82 4.60 43.27
C ALA A 61 -3.54 3.77 43.31
N ALA A 62 -2.73 4.00 44.34
CA ALA A 62 -1.61 3.15 44.71
C ALA A 62 -2.16 1.78 45.16
N ALA A 63 -1.86 0.73 44.40
CA ALA A 63 -2.04 -0.64 44.84
C ALA A 63 -0.74 -1.14 45.51
N PRO A 64 -0.84 -1.89 46.63
CA PRO A 64 0.31 -2.36 47.39
C PRO A 64 1.15 -3.37 46.61
N GLN A 65 2.47 -3.19 46.68
CA GLN A 65 3.48 -4.12 46.22
C GLN A 65 3.38 -5.45 46.98
N GLY A 66 2.70 -6.43 46.37
CA GLY A 66 2.76 -7.83 46.73
C GLY A 66 4.02 -8.45 46.15
N ASN A 67 5.07 -8.51 46.98
CA ASN A 67 6.34 -9.14 46.71
C ASN A 67 6.15 -10.68 46.68
N ALA A 68 6.23 -11.30 45.51
CA ALA A 68 6.43 -12.74 45.39
C ALA A 68 7.43 -13.00 44.25
N SER A 69 8.71 -12.93 44.63
CA SER A 69 9.84 -13.43 43.85
C SER A 69 9.69 -14.93 43.60
N GLY A 70 8.92 -15.29 42.59
CA GLY A 70 9.05 -16.55 41.89
C GLY A 70 9.72 -16.25 40.57
N SER A 71 11.06 -16.15 40.55
CA SER A 71 11.86 -16.17 39.33
C SER A 71 11.77 -17.57 38.72
N ALA A 72 10.59 -17.92 38.22
CA ALA A 72 10.43 -19.04 37.32
C ALA A 72 11.32 -18.72 36.13
N MET A 73 12.40 -19.49 35.99
CA MET A 73 13.33 -19.44 34.90
C MET A 73 12.53 -19.52 33.60
N ARG A 74 12.24 -18.34 33.02
CA ARG A 74 11.49 -18.23 31.77
C ARG A 74 12.32 -19.00 30.74
N PRO A 75 11.80 -20.10 30.16
CA PRO A 75 12.52 -20.82 29.12
C PRO A 75 12.97 -19.80 28.07
N PRO A 76 14.22 -19.85 27.59
CA PRO A 76 14.66 -18.94 26.54
C PRO A 76 13.63 -19.03 25.42
N ALA A 77 13.02 -17.89 25.09
CA ALA A 77 12.07 -17.83 23.99
C ALA A 77 12.81 -18.41 22.78
N ARG A 78 12.36 -19.57 22.30
CA ARG A 78 12.96 -20.17 21.11
C ARG A 78 12.82 -19.11 20.03
N SER A 79 13.95 -18.62 19.51
CA SER A 79 13.96 -17.78 18.33
C SER A 79 13.25 -18.57 17.26
N ALA A 80 11.98 -18.24 17.01
CA ALA A 80 11.25 -18.82 15.91
C ALA A 80 12.03 -18.40 14.66
N THR A 81 12.73 -19.37 14.05
CA THR A 81 13.42 -19.12 12.78
C THR A 81 12.36 -18.59 11.83
N PRO A 82 12.48 -17.33 11.38
CA PRO A 82 11.48 -16.76 10.50
C PRO A 82 11.36 -17.68 9.28
N GLY A 83 10.14 -18.17 9.02
CA GLY A 83 9.87 -18.94 7.82
C GLY A 83 10.25 -18.12 6.58
N PRO A 84 10.45 -18.76 5.42
CA PRO A 84 10.77 -18.03 4.20
C PRO A 84 9.65 -17.02 3.90
N MET A 85 9.93 -15.73 4.06
CA MET A 85 8.97 -14.65 3.78
C MET A 85 8.83 -14.37 2.27
N THR A 86 9.60 -15.05 1.43
CA THR A 86 9.65 -14.82 -0.02
C THR A 86 8.42 -15.40 -0.72
N GLY A 87 7.84 -14.64 -1.64
CA GLY A 87 6.70 -15.08 -2.45
C GLY A 87 5.88 -13.91 -2.99
N THR A 88 4.73 -14.24 -3.57
CA THR A 88 3.77 -13.26 -4.08
C THR A 88 2.64 -13.10 -3.07
N TYR A 89 2.42 -11.89 -2.58
CA TYR A 89 1.31 -11.55 -1.71
C TYR A 89 0.22 -10.88 -2.55
N ASN A 90 -1.02 -11.33 -2.42
CA ASN A 90 -2.18 -10.75 -3.10
C ASN A 90 -3.19 -10.29 -2.08
N GLY A 91 -3.80 -9.14 -2.33
CA GLY A 91 -4.69 -8.55 -1.35
C GLY A 91 -5.48 -7.37 -1.87
N LEU A 92 -5.98 -6.59 -0.92
CA LEU A 92 -6.75 -5.39 -1.17
C LEU A 92 -6.09 -4.19 -0.51
N ILE A 93 -6.09 -3.07 -1.22
CA ILE A 93 -5.78 -1.75 -0.68
C ILE A 93 -7.11 -1.00 -0.55
N THR A 94 -7.36 -0.39 0.61
CA THR A 94 -8.59 0.34 0.94
C THR A 94 -8.25 1.76 1.34
N LEU A 95 -9.08 2.73 0.94
CA LEU A 95 -8.87 4.13 1.30
C LEU A 95 -9.02 4.32 2.81
N ALA A 96 -7.96 4.80 3.47
CA ALA A 96 -7.95 5.14 4.88
C ALA A 96 -8.11 6.66 5.12
N SER A 97 -7.63 7.49 4.18
CA SER A 97 -7.77 8.95 4.24
C SER A 97 -7.71 9.60 2.85
N GLY A 98 -8.41 10.72 2.67
CA GLY A 98 -8.62 11.36 1.37
C GLY A 98 -10.08 11.25 0.91
N SER A 99 -10.40 11.78 -0.27
CA SER A 99 -11.72 11.60 -0.89
C SER A 99 -11.71 10.43 -1.86
N ASP A 100 -12.73 9.59 -1.79
CA ASP A 100 -13.02 8.50 -2.72
C ASP A 100 -13.01 8.94 -4.19
N GLY A 101 -13.58 10.11 -4.51
CA GLY A 101 -13.60 10.65 -5.86
C GLY A 101 -12.23 10.99 -6.43
N SER A 102 -11.24 11.23 -5.57
CA SER A 102 -9.87 11.56 -5.99
C SER A 102 -8.87 10.43 -5.79
N CYS A 103 -9.02 9.65 -4.72
CA CYS A 103 -8.07 8.63 -4.31
C CYS A 103 -8.49 7.21 -4.70
N GLY A 104 -9.74 7.02 -5.15
CA GLY A 104 -10.34 5.69 -5.25
C GLY A 104 -10.72 5.15 -3.87
N SER A 105 -11.64 4.18 -3.81
CA SER A 105 -12.08 3.58 -2.55
C SER A 105 -11.36 2.26 -2.23
N GLN A 106 -11.05 1.47 -3.26
CA GLN A 106 -10.46 0.15 -3.12
C GLN A 106 -9.76 -0.28 -4.42
N ASP A 107 -8.64 -0.98 -4.32
CA ASP A 107 -7.93 -1.61 -5.45
C ASP A 107 -7.32 -2.96 -5.04
N LEU A 108 -6.90 -3.76 -6.02
CA LEU A 108 -6.13 -4.99 -5.80
C LEU A 108 -4.64 -4.64 -5.65
N ILE A 109 -3.96 -5.35 -4.76
CA ILE A 109 -2.51 -5.22 -4.60
C ILE A 109 -1.82 -6.56 -4.79
N THR A 110 -0.73 -6.57 -5.56
CA THR A 110 0.15 -7.72 -5.73
C THR A 110 1.58 -7.33 -5.41
N LEU A 111 2.18 -7.93 -4.38
CA LEU A 111 3.53 -7.63 -3.91
C LEU A 111 4.43 -8.84 -4.12
N GLN A 112 5.53 -8.68 -4.85
CA GLN A 112 6.53 -9.73 -5.01
C GLN A 112 7.68 -9.51 -4.03
N LEU A 113 7.67 -10.28 -2.94
CA LEU A 113 8.69 -10.23 -1.91
C LEU A 113 9.83 -11.19 -2.26
N ARG A 114 11.02 -10.66 -2.49
CA ARG A 114 12.24 -11.43 -2.80
C ARG A 114 13.38 -10.98 -1.90
N ASN A 115 14.02 -11.93 -1.21
CA ASN A 115 15.14 -11.67 -0.31
C ASN A 115 14.85 -10.57 0.74
N GLY A 116 13.63 -10.53 1.27
CA GLY A 116 13.22 -9.52 2.25
C GLY A 116 13.00 -8.12 1.67
N THR A 117 12.95 -7.98 0.35
CA THR A 117 12.70 -6.71 -0.33
C THR A 117 11.56 -6.81 -1.35
N PHE A 118 10.84 -5.71 -1.56
CA PHE A 118 9.87 -5.58 -2.64
C PHE A 118 9.76 -4.14 -3.13
N ASP A 119 9.30 -3.98 -4.36
CA ASP A 119 8.99 -2.68 -4.96
C ASP A 119 7.47 -2.53 -5.10
N TYR A 120 6.96 -1.35 -4.80
CA TYR A 120 5.55 -1.01 -4.97
C TYR A 120 5.41 0.36 -5.62
N VAL A 121 4.50 0.50 -6.59
CA VAL A 121 4.20 1.79 -7.22
C VAL A 121 2.78 2.19 -6.86
N LEU A 122 2.65 3.25 -6.07
CA LEU A 122 1.36 3.87 -5.78
C LEU A 122 0.96 4.75 -6.98
N ASN A 123 -0.21 4.51 -7.53
CA ASN A 123 -0.78 5.33 -8.59
C ASN A 123 -1.74 6.38 -8.00
N GLN A 124 -1.46 7.65 -8.26
CA GLN A 124 -2.18 8.81 -7.72
C GLN A 124 -2.56 9.77 -8.86
N PRO A 125 -3.46 9.37 -9.78
CA PRO A 125 -3.74 10.13 -11.00
C PRO A 125 -4.21 11.58 -10.75
N GLN A 126 -4.71 11.88 -9.55
CA GLN A 126 -5.16 13.21 -9.16
C GLN A 126 -4.06 14.12 -8.62
N VAL A 127 -2.82 13.64 -8.48
CA VAL A 127 -1.66 14.43 -8.05
C VAL A 127 -0.89 14.84 -9.31
N PRO A 128 -1.11 16.03 -9.89
CA PRO A 128 -0.66 16.34 -11.25
C PRO A 128 0.87 16.37 -11.40
N TYR A 129 1.56 16.76 -10.32
CA TYR A 129 3.01 16.84 -10.27
C TYR A 129 3.69 15.50 -9.95
N GLN A 130 2.93 14.51 -9.46
CA GLN A 130 3.46 13.19 -9.11
C GLN A 130 2.38 12.11 -9.19
N PRO A 131 1.97 11.71 -10.40
CA PRO A 131 0.90 10.73 -10.59
C PRO A 131 1.30 9.32 -10.19
N GLN A 132 2.59 9.05 -10.02
CA GLN A 132 3.11 7.76 -9.57
C GLN A 132 4.21 7.95 -8.54
N ARG A 133 4.23 7.06 -7.55
CA ARG A 133 5.24 7.06 -6.50
C ARG A 133 5.75 5.65 -6.22
N ALA A 134 7.04 5.43 -6.44
CA ALA A 134 7.68 4.14 -6.20
C ALA A 134 8.24 4.06 -4.77
N PHE A 135 7.96 2.95 -4.10
CA PHE A 135 8.50 2.60 -2.79
C PHE A 135 9.38 1.38 -2.94
N HIS A 136 10.64 1.50 -2.50
CA HIS A 136 11.53 0.37 -2.31
C HIS A 136 11.48 -0.01 -0.83
N VAL A 137 11.01 -1.22 -0.53
CA VAL A 137 10.72 -1.66 0.84
C VAL A 137 11.69 -2.76 1.22
N THR A 138 12.29 -2.62 2.40
CA THR A 138 13.08 -3.68 3.05
C THR A 138 12.36 -4.12 4.32
N ILE A 139 12.20 -5.44 4.47
CA ILE A 139 11.54 -6.07 5.61
C ILE A 139 12.61 -6.53 6.60
N ASN A 140 12.46 -6.06 7.83
CA ASN A 140 13.32 -6.44 8.94
C ASN A 140 13.12 -7.93 9.29
N PRO A 141 14.11 -8.57 9.94
CA PRO A 141 13.99 -9.98 10.36
C PRO A 141 12.81 -10.27 11.30
N ASP A 142 12.27 -9.25 11.99
CA ASP A 142 11.09 -9.36 12.85
C ASP A 142 9.75 -9.27 12.08
N GLY A 143 9.82 -9.12 10.74
CA GLY A 143 8.69 -8.99 9.83
C GLY A 143 8.18 -7.56 9.68
N THR A 144 8.72 -6.57 10.38
CA THR A 144 8.29 -5.16 10.25
C THR A 144 8.95 -4.50 9.06
N PHE A 145 8.31 -3.48 8.49
CA PHE A 145 8.94 -2.61 7.50
C PHE A 145 8.44 -1.18 7.60
N ARG A 146 9.31 -0.26 7.21
CA ARG A 146 9.00 1.15 6.99
C ARG A 146 9.92 1.67 5.88
N THR A 147 9.35 2.41 4.95
CA THR A 147 10.09 3.17 3.96
C THR A 147 9.47 4.56 3.85
N ASP A 148 10.32 5.55 3.67
CA ASP A 148 9.94 6.96 3.55
C ASP A 148 10.48 7.47 2.21
N GLN A 149 9.64 8.14 1.42
CA GLN A 149 10.01 8.70 0.13
C GLN A 149 9.47 10.13 0.01
N GLY A 150 10.30 11.10 0.39
CA GLY A 150 9.86 12.49 0.50
C GLY A 150 8.86 12.67 1.65
N GLY A 151 7.66 13.17 1.35
CA GLY A 151 6.57 13.31 2.33
C GLY A 151 5.65 12.09 2.46
N ALA A 152 5.85 11.08 1.62
CA ALA A 152 5.08 9.86 1.59
C ALA A 152 5.81 8.73 2.31
N PHE A 153 5.07 7.77 2.87
CA PHE A 153 5.66 6.59 3.51
C PHE A 153 4.79 5.36 3.34
N MET A 154 5.42 4.20 3.46
CA MET A 154 4.76 2.90 3.54
C MET A 154 5.30 2.15 4.75
N ARG A 155 4.42 1.59 5.56
CA ARG A 155 4.79 0.82 6.77
C ARG A 155 3.87 -0.37 6.95
N GLY A 156 4.35 -1.40 7.64
CA GLY A 156 3.51 -2.55 7.93
C GLY A 156 4.28 -3.68 8.59
N VAL A 157 3.65 -4.85 8.60
CA VAL A 157 4.20 -6.06 9.18
C VAL A 157 3.81 -7.29 8.36
N VAL A 158 4.72 -8.26 8.28
CA VAL A 158 4.52 -9.59 7.70
C VAL A 158 4.61 -10.64 8.80
N ARG A 159 3.54 -11.43 9.00
CA ARG A 159 3.52 -12.54 9.96
C ARG A 159 2.72 -13.70 9.41
N GLY A 160 3.32 -14.90 9.42
CA GLY A 160 2.62 -16.12 9.05
C GLY A 160 2.10 -16.17 7.60
N GLY A 161 2.77 -15.48 6.67
CA GLY A 161 2.31 -15.38 5.28
C GLY A 161 1.24 -14.32 5.06
N HIS A 162 0.90 -13.54 6.07
CA HIS A 162 -0.03 -12.42 5.99
C HIS A 162 0.72 -11.09 6.15
N MET A 163 0.38 -10.10 5.33
CA MET A 163 0.99 -8.78 5.27
C MET A 163 -0.09 -7.71 5.37
N HIS A 164 0.03 -6.81 6.34
CA HIS A 164 -0.84 -5.64 6.43
C HIS A 164 -0.04 -4.38 6.77
N GLY A 165 -0.60 -3.23 6.41
CA GLY A 165 0.08 -1.96 6.63
C GLY A 165 -0.70 -0.74 6.15
N ASP A 166 -0.01 0.40 6.20
CA ASP A 166 -0.48 1.69 5.74
C ASP A 166 0.43 2.22 4.63
N ILE A 167 -0.16 2.91 3.65
CA ILE A 167 0.52 3.66 2.60
C ILE A 167 -0.01 5.08 2.66
N VAL A 168 0.84 6.05 2.96
CA VAL A 168 0.49 7.47 2.96
C VAL A 168 1.22 8.14 1.82
N GLY A 169 0.48 8.55 0.79
CA GLY A 169 0.96 9.41 -0.29
C GLY A 169 0.74 10.89 0.04
N ASP A 170 0.93 11.75 -0.95
CA ASP A 170 0.86 13.21 -0.75
C ASP A 170 -0.57 13.73 -0.46
N ALA A 171 -1.59 13.08 -1.03
CA ALA A 171 -3.00 13.49 -0.88
C ALA A 171 -3.92 12.38 -0.35
N CYS A 172 -3.46 11.13 -0.39
CA CYS A 172 -4.27 9.95 -0.13
C CYS A 172 -3.53 9.04 0.82
N GLY A 173 -4.25 8.41 1.75
CA GLY A 173 -3.72 7.36 2.60
C GLY A 173 -4.57 6.10 2.44
N TYR A 174 -3.91 4.95 2.44
CA TYR A 174 -4.54 3.65 2.24
C TYR A 174 -4.08 2.67 3.31
N ALA A 175 -4.97 1.78 3.72
CA ALA A 175 -4.61 0.56 4.43
C ALA A 175 -4.56 -0.59 3.43
N PHE A 176 -3.69 -1.56 3.62
CA PHE A 176 -3.69 -2.76 2.79
C PHE A 176 -3.56 -4.01 3.63
N ASP A 177 -4.10 -5.09 3.08
CA ASP A 177 -4.16 -6.41 3.67
C ASP A 177 -3.97 -7.43 2.55
N ALA A 178 -2.95 -8.28 2.67
CA ALA A 178 -2.53 -9.19 1.62
C ALA A 178 -1.97 -10.50 2.17
N ASP A 179 -2.31 -11.60 1.50
CA ASP A 179 -1.88 -12.94 1.89
C ASP A 179 -0.98 -13.56 0.82
N LEU A 180 -0.06 -14.41 1.29
CA LEU A 180 0.82 -15.20 0.43
C LEU A 180 -0.03 -16.08 -0.49
N ALA A 181 0.17 -15.98 -1.81
CA ALA A 181 -0.60 -16.72 -2.80
C ALA A 181 -0.63 -18.23 -2.49
N GLY A 182 -1.83 -18.81 -2.43
CA GLY A 182 -2.05 -20.23 -2.10
C GLY A 182 -2.40 -20.52 -0.64
N THR A 183 -2.63 -19.50 0.20
CA THR A 183 -3.13 -19.66 1.57
C THR A 183 -4.65 -19.48 1.74
N TRP A 184 -5.40 -19.35 0.64
CA TRP A 184 -6.87 -19.25 0.60
C TRP A 184 -7.48 -20.37 -0.24
#